data_AF-A0A7V6IR93-F1
#
_entry.id   AF-A0A7V6IR93-F1
#
_cell.length_a   1.000
_cell.length_b   1.000
_cell.length_c   1.000
_cell.angle_alpha   90.00
_cell.angle_beta   90.00
_cell.angle_gamma   90.00
#
_symmetry.space_group_name_H-M   'P 1'
#
loop_
_entity.id
_entity.type
_entity.pdbx_description
1 polymer ?
#
loop_
_entity_poly.entity_id
_entity_poly.type
_entity_poly.pdbx_seq_one_letter_code
_entity_poly.pdbx_strand_id
1 'polypeptide(L)' 'MPDYVIGGFHLSGGSGNTEDSETIDKISQYLMRTKAQFYTCHCTGIEPYKRLEANMGNRIDYLSTGSEILI' A
#
# COMPACT_ATOMS: atom_id res chain seq x y z
N MET A 1 12.66 13.08 -3.88
CA MET A 1 11.51 12.19 -3.61
C MET A 1 11.68 10.99 -4.51
N PRO A 2 11.49 9.74 -4.04
CA PRO A 2 11.61 8.57 -4.91
C PRO A 2 10.51 8.53 -5.97
N ASP A 3 10.80 7.92 -7.12
CA ASP A 3 9.82 7.65 -8.17
C ASP A 3 9.03 6.35 -7.89
N TYR A 4 9.65 5.39 -7.20
CA TYR A 4 9.08 4.09 -6.85
C TYR A 4 9.34 3.72 -5.38
N VAL A 5 8.35 3.15 -4.72
CA VAL A 5 8.45 2.65 -3.33
C VAL A 5 7.93 1.21 -3.29
N ILE A 6 8.78 0.28 -2.86
CA ILE A 6 8.48 -1.15 -2.79
C ILE A 6 8.66 -1.62 -1.35
N GLY A 7 7.60 -2.14 -0.73
CA GLY A 7 7.68 -2.69 0.62
C GLY A 7 6.33 -2.91 1.30
N GLY A 8 6.35 -3.67 2.39
CA GLY A 8 5.19 -3.83 3.27
C GLY A 8 5.01 -2.62 4.19
N PHE A 9 3.76 -2.22 4.43
CA PHE A 9 3.40 -1.02 5.18
C PHE A 9 2.94 -1.30 6.61
N HIS A 10 2.90 -2.58 7.01
CA HIS A 10 2.55 -2.99 8.37
C HIS A 10 1.18 -2.44 8.84
N LEU A 11 0.20 -2.45 7.94
CA LEU A 11 -1.18 -2.02 8.21
C LEU A 11 -2.06 -3.17 8.75
N SER A 12 -1.52 -4.39 8.75
CA SER A 12 -2.12 -5.56 9.37
C SER A 12 -1.12 -6.21 10.31
N GLY A 13 -1.51 -6.31 11.58
CA GLY A 13 -0.70 -6.91 12.64
C GLY A 13 -0.82 -8.44 12.70
N GLY A 14 0.13 -9.09 13.36
CA GLY A 14 0.20 -10.54 13.48
C GLY A 14 -1.00 -11.22 14.18
N SER A 15 -1.84 -10.46 14.88
CA SER A 15 -3.09 -10.94 15.49
C SER A 15 -4.32 -10.83 14.57
N GLY A 16 -4.14 -10.44 13.31
CA GLY A 16 -5.24 -10.20 12.37
C GLY A 16 -5.93 -8.84 12.54
N ASN A 17 -5.39 -7.97 13.41
CA ASN A 17 -5.88 -6.60 13.57
C ASN A 17 -5.38 -5.74 12.40
N THR A 18 -6.29 -4.96 11.83
CA THR A 18 -6.02 -4.01 10.75
C THR A 18 -6.08 -2.59 11.32
N GLU A 19 -5.19 -1.71 10.88
CA GLU A 19 -5.27 -0.28 11.16
C GLU A 19 -6.65 0.26 10.76
N ASP A 20 -7.13 1.28 11.49
CA ASP A 20 -8.45 1.82 11.23
C ASP A 20 -8.55 2.50 9.85
N SER A 21 -9.77 2.55 9.32
CA SER A 21 -10.03 3.10 7.99
C SER A 21 -9.63 4.57 7.83
N GLU A 22 -9.77 5.37 8.88
CA GLU A 22 -9.43 6.81 8.84
C GLU A 22 -7.91 7.00 8.74
N THR A 23 -7.14 6.18 9.47
CA THR A 23 -5.68 6.15 9.38
C THR A 23 -5.23 5.74 7.99
N ILE A 24 -5.80 4.68 7.42
CA ILE A 24 -5.47 4.22 6.06
C ILE A 24 -5.81 5.31 5.02
N ASP A 25 -6.91 6.04 5.18
CA ASP A 25 -7.27 7.14 4.29
C ASP A 25 -6.24 8.28 4.35
N LYS A 26 -5.84 8.70 5.56
CA LYS A 26 -4.79 9.72 5.75
C LYS A 26 -3.46 9.30 5.13
N ILE A 27 -3.10 8.02 5.26
CA ILE A 27 -1.91 7.46 4.60
C ILE A 27 -2.04 7.60 3.09
N SER A 28 -3.15 7.13 2.48
CA SER A 28 -3.33 7.24 1.02
C SER A 28 -3.22 8.68 0.51
N GLN A 29 -3.80 9.65 1.22
CA GLN A 29 -3.71 11.07 0.88
C GLN A 29 -2.27 11.58 0.93
N TYR A 30 -1.50 11.17 1.95
CA TYR A 30 -0.09 11.53 2.05
C TYR A 30 0.73 10.90 0.91
N LEU A 31 0.56 9.60 0.66
CA LEU A 31 1.30 8.88 -0.37
C LEU A 31 1.04 9.46 -1.77
N MET A 32 -0.21 9.82 -2.09
CA MET A 32 -0.57 10.44 -3.37
C MET A 32 0.16 11.77 -3.63
N ARG A 33 0.49 12.54 -2.57
CA ARG A 33 1.22 13.80 -2.71
C ARG A 33 2.70 13.61 -3.08
N THR A 34 3.27 12.42 -2.83
CA THR A 34 4.68 12.13 -3.14
C THR A 34 4.94 11.97 -4.63
N LYS A 35 3.90 11.67 -5.42
CA LYS A 35 4.01 11.31 -6.85
C LYS A 35 4.90 10.09 -7.13
N ALA A 36 5.16 9.23 -6.14
CA ALA A 36 5.77 7.91 -6.34
C ALA A 36 4.73 6.86 -6.76
N GLN A 37 5.16 5.82 -7.48
CA GLN A 37 4.39 4.58 -7.68
C GLN A 37 4.69 3.63 -6.51
N PHE A 38 3.65 3.01 -5.94
CA PHE A 38 3.79 2.14 -4.77
C PHE A 38 3.55 0.67 -5.13
N TYR A 39 4.36 -0.20 -4.56
CA TYR A 39 4.18 -1.65 -4.62
C TYR A 39 4.25 -2.20 -3.21
N THR A 40 3.18 -2.87 -2.77
CA THR A 40 3.06 -3.31 -1.39
C THR A 40 2.78 -4.80 -1.27
N CYS A 41 3.07 -5.40 -0.11
CA CYS A 41 2.98 -6.85 0.07
C CYS A 41 2.89 -7.25 1.54
N HIS A 42 2.80 -8.56 1.80
CA HIS A 42 2.99 -9.22 3.10
C HIS A 42 2.25 -8.53 4.27
N CYS A 43 2.96 -7.73 5.08
CA CYS A 43 2.46 -7.12 6.32
C CYS A 43 1.50 -5.94 6.09
N THR A 44 1.30 -5.50 4.84
CA THR A 44 0.23 -4.54 4.54
C THR A 44 -1.14 -5.16 4.75
N GLY A 45 -1.29 -6.47 4.52
CA GLY A 45 -2.59 -7.13 4.57
C GLY A 45 -3.49 -6.78 3.38
N ILE A 46 -4.42 -7.68 3.06
CA ILE A 46 -5.28 -7.56 1.88
C ILE A 46 -6.39 -6.51 2.08
N GLU A 47 -6.99 -6.43 3.26
CA GLU A 47 -8.04 -5.42 3.53
C GLU A 47 -7.49 -3.98 3.51
N PRO A 48 -6.36 -3.66 4.18
CA PRO A 48 -5.75 -2.33 4.04
C PRO A 48 -5.33 -2.03 2.61
N TYR A 49 -4.77 -3.01 1.90
CA TYR A 49 -4.41 -2.84 0.48
C TYR A 49 -5.62 -2.43 -0.36
N LYS A 50 -6.75 -3.14 -0.25
CA LYS A 50 -7.96 -2.81 -1.03
C LYS A 50 -8.46 -1.39 -0.77
N ARG A 51 -8.34 -0.91 0.47
CA ARG A 51 -8.70 0.47 0.81
C ARG A 51 -7.71 1.49 0.23
N LEU A 52 -6.40 1.21 0.31
CA LEU A 52 -5.39 2.02 -0.36
C LEU A 52 -5.63 2.06 -1.87
N GLU A 53 -5.85 0.92 -2.52
CA GLU A 53 -6.16 0.79 -3.94
C GLU A 53 -7.41 1.59 -4.33
N ALA A 54 -8.48 1.54 -3.53
CA ALA A 54 -9.69 2.33 -3.77
C ALA A 54 -9.42 3.85 -3.75
N ASN A 55 -8.51 4.32 -2.91
CA ASN A 55 -8.18 5.75 -2.77
C ASN A 55 -7.09 6.22 -3.74
N MET A 56 -6.14 5.34 -4.09
CA MET A 56 -4.93 5.67 -4.85
C MET A 56 -5.04 5.26 -6.32
N GLY A 57 -5.98 4.38 -6.67
CA GLY A 57 -6.15 3.85 -8.03
C GLY A 57 -4.87 3.19 -8.54
N ASN A 58 -4.46 3.55 -9.75
CA ASN A 58 -3.26 3.01 -10.42
C ASN A 58 -1.92 3.43 -9.79
N ARG A 59 -1.93 4.11 -8.64
CA ARG A 59 -0.73 4.57 -7.93
C ARG A 59 -0.20 3.57 -6.90
N ILE A 60 -0.89 2.46 -6.71
CA ILE A 60 -0.47 1.36 -5.85
C ILE A 60 -0.85 0.02 -6.48
N ASP A 61 0.04 -0.98 -6.39
CA ASP A 61 -0.24 -2.36 -6.77
C ASP A 61 0.22 -3.33 -5.67
N TYR A 62 -0.40 -4.51 -5.60
CA TYR A 62 0.05 -5.58 -4.71
C TYR A 62 1.12 -6.45 -5.39
N LEU A 63 2.26 -6.61 -4.74
CA LEU A 63 3.39 -7.40 -5.23
C LEU A 63 3.45 -8.76 -4.53
N SER A 64 2.72 -9.74 -5.07
CA SER A 64 2.78 -11.13 -4.61
C SER A 64 4.11 -11.81 -4.95
N THR A 65 4.43 -12.89 -4.25
CA THR A 65 5.58 -13.74 -4.59
C THR A 65 5.48 -14.22 -6.04
N GLY A 66 6.57 -14.07 -6.79
CA GLY A 66 6.63 -14.43 -8.22
C GLY A 66 6.16 -13.33 -9.17
N SER A 67 5.66 -12.20 -8.67
CA SER A 67 5.37 -11.04 -9.52
C SER A 67 6.65 -10.36 -9.99
N GLU A 68 6.62 -9.85 -11.22
CA GLU A 68 7.67 -9.03 -11.81
C GLU A 68 7.15 -7.60 -12.04
N ILE A 69 8.02 -6.62 -11.84
CA ILE A 69 7.74 -5.21 -12.12
C ILE A 69 8.87 -4.65 -12.98
N LEU A 70 8.51 -3.93 -14.04
CA LEU A 70 9.44 -3.21 -14.90
C LEU A 70 9.32 -1.72 -14.55
N ILE A 71 10.42 -1.14 -14.08
CA ILE A 71 10.52 0.24 -13.57
C ILE A 71 11.57 1.03 -14.33
#